data_AF-A0A2G8T4H9-F1
#
_entry.id   AF-A0A2G8T4H9-F1
#
_cell.length_a   1.000
_cell.length_b   1.000
_cell.length_c   1.000
_cell.angle_alpha   90.00
_cell.angle_beta   90.00
_cell.angle_gamma   90.00
#
_symmetry.space_group_name_H-M   'P 1'
#
loop_
_entity.id
_entity.type
_entity.pdbx_description
1 polymer ?
#
loop_
_entity_poly.entity_id
_entity_poly.type
_entity_poly.pdbx_seq_one_letter_code
_entity_poly.pdbx_strand_id
1 'polypeptide(L)'
;MLIITIKQGKEKSLLAGEPWIYASAIDKVDGKPNEKMKGGATAIVQSSSTKFLARAAYNSKSQIRARVWTFDEAQPVDHALIKGRVQAALVKSAPAAKKAKPDQVVKLVNAEADGLPGLVVESFGGKHGYLVCEFQAAGVDAWKVAIVQALIAGTGCNNVYERCDDLVRKGEGLPLVAGALAGEEPPDEVIVSEGGVKFSLDLKSGHRNRFR
;
A
#
# COMPACT_ATOMS: atom_id res chain seq x y z
N MET A 1 -10.95 16.86 12.94
CA MET A 1 -10.82 15.39 13.03
C MET A 1 -11.94 14.77 12.22
N LEU A 2 -11.57 13.91 11.29
CA LEU A 2 -12.48 13.27 10.35
C LEU A 2 -13.17 12.08 11.03
N ILE A 3 -14.49 11.97 10.91
CA ILE A 3 -15.30 10.89 11.48
C ILE A 3 -16.17 10.29 10.38
N ILE A 4 -16.09 8.98 10.21
CA ILE A 4 -16.93 8.20 9.28
C ILE A 4 -17.96 7.45 10.12
N THR A 5 -19.24 7.71 9.87
CA THR A 5 -20.33 6.96 10.51
C THR A 5 -20.84 5.91 9.54
N ILE A 6 -20.86 4.65 9.98
CA ILE A 6 -21.35 3.50 9.20
C ILE A 6 -22.87 3.38 9.35
N LYS A 7 -23.56 3.08 8.25
CA LYS A 7 -25.00 2.80 8.25
C LYS A 7 -25.32 1.64 9.19
N GLN A 8 -26.44 1.72 9.90
CA GLN A 8 -26.89 0.65 10.77
C GLN A 8 -26.98 -0.69 10.02
N GLY A 9 -26.34 -1.73 10.56
CA GLY A 9 -26.31 -3.08 9.99
C GLY A 9 -25.26 -3.30 8.89
N LYS A 10 -24.47 -2.28 8.52
CA LYS A 10 -23.38 -2.38 7.53
C LYS A 10 -21.98 -2.49 8.15
N GLU A 11 -21.89 -2.60 9.47
CA GLU A 11 -20.64 -2.77 10.23
C GLU A 11 -20.14 -4.22 10.29
N LYS A 12 -20.92 -5.20 9.81
CA LYS A 12 -20.59 -6.63 9.94
C LYS A 12 -19.21 -7.00 9.37
N SER A 13 -18.85 -6.47 8.20
CA SER A 13 -17.53 -6.72 7.58
C SER A 13 -16.39 -6.15 8.43
N LEU A 14 -16.56 -4.93 8.95
CA LEU A 14 -15.59 -4.30 9.84
C LEU A 14 -15.42 -5.09 11.15
N LEU A 15 -16.51 -5.59 11.73
CA LEU A 15 -16.46 -6.44 12.92
C LEU A 15 -15.79 -7.80 12.65
N ALA A 16 -15.82 -8.27 11.40
CA ALA A 16 -15.09 -9.45 10.96
C ALA A 16 -13.61 -9.17 10.60
N GLY A 17 -13.15 -7.92 10.73
CA GLY A 17 -11.77 -7.53 10.45
C GLY A 17 -11.49 -7.20 8.97
N GLU A 18 -12.52 -7.07 8.12
CA GLU A 18 -12.30 -6.66 6.73
C GLU A 18 -11.78 -5.21 6.65
N PRO A 19 -10.70 -4.96 5.90
CA PRO A 19 -10.04 -3.66 5.90
C PRO A 19 -10.71 -2.63 4.98
N TRP A 20 -11.81 -2.96 4.29
CA TRP A 20 -12.42 -2.12 3.27
C TRP A 20 -13.77 -1.56 3.69
N ILE A 21 -13.93 -0.24 3.54
CA ILE A 21 -15.20 0.46 3.76
C ILE A 21 -15.66 1.03 2.43
N TYR A 22 -16.68 0.41 1.86
CA TYR A 22 -17.28 0.88 0.61
C TYR A 22 -18.13 2.14 0.82
N ALA A 23 -18.21 2.99 -0.21
CA ALA A 23 -19.02 4.21 -0.18
C ALA A 23 -20.49 3.92 0.19
N SER A 24 -21.03 2.78 -0.25
CA SER A 24 -22.41 2.36 0.02
C SER A 24 -22.69 2.07 1.51
N ALA A 25 -21.66 1.73 2.30
CA ALA A 25 -21.77 1.42 3.73
C ALA A 25 -21.73 2.67 4.62
N ILE A 26 -21.33 3.83 4.09
CA ILE A 26 -21.16 5.06 4.86
C ILE A 26 -22.48 5.84 4.88
N ASP A 27 -22.88 6.25 6.07
CA ASP A 27 -24.03 7.13 6.30
C ASP A 27 -23.63 8.59 6.11
N LYS A 28 -22.58 9.01 6.82
CA LYS A 28 -22.03 10.35 6.72
C LYS A 28 -20.54 10.41 7.07
N VAL A 29 -19.92 11.50 6.62
CA VAL A 29 -18.54 11.85 6.94
C VAL A 29 -18.53 13.26 7.53
N ASP A 30 -18.13 13.39 8.78
CA ASP A 30 -18.02 14.65 9.53
C ASP A 30 -16.54 15.07 9.63
N GLY A 31 -16.25 16.38 9.62
CA GLY A 31 -14.88 16.91 9.61
C GLY A 31 -14.73 18.19 8.79
N LYS A 32 -13.57 18.86 8.88
CA LYS A 32 -13.34 20.12 8.15
C LYS A 32 -13.26 19.85 6.64
N PRO A 33 -13.69 20.79 5.77
CA PRO A 33 -13.61 20.60 4.32
C PRO A 33 -12.22 20.21 3.83
N ASN A 34 -11.16 20.85 4.33
CA ASN A 34 -9.78 20.54 3.96
C ASN A 34 -9.36 19.11 4.36
N GLU A 35 -9.87 18.58 5.49
CA GLU A 35 -9.62 17.20 5.90
C GLU A 35 -10.37 16.21 4.99
N LYS A 36 -11.60 16.52 4.59
CA LYS A 36 -12.43 15.70 3.69
C LYS A 36 -11.88 15.64 2.26
N MET A 37 -11.20 16.70 1.81
CA MET A 37 -10.62 16.78 0.47
C MET A 37 -9.20 16.21 0.39
N LYS A 38 -8.54 15.99 1.53
CA LYS A 38 -7.20 15.39 1.58
C LYS A 38 -7.29 13.87 1.51
N GLY A 39 -6.96 13.31 0.35
CA GLY A 39 -6.83 11.86 0.17
C GLY A 39 -5.85 11.26 1.18
N GLY A 40 -6.24 10.14 1.79
CA GLY A 40 -5.42 9.45 2.79
C GLY A 40 -5.52 10.04 4.20
N ALA A 41 -6.33 11.07 4.44
CA ALA A 41 -6.55 11.60 5.78
C ALA A 41 -7.08 10.51 6.72
N THR A 42 -6.51 10.44 7.93
CA THR A 42 -6.95 9.47 8.93
C THR A 42 -8.29 9.90 9.54
N ALA A 43 -9.26 9.00 9.53
CA ALA A 43 -10.57 9.14 10.15
C ALA A 43 -10.77 8.15 11.28
N ILE A 44 -11.58 8.53 12.26
CA ILE A 44 -12.23 7.57 13.16
C ILE A 44 -13.45 7.01 12.45
N VAL A 45 -13.62 5.69 12.49
CA VAL A 45 -14.79 4.99 11.98
C VAL A 45 -15.63 4.56 13.17
N GLN A 46 -16.93 4.87 13.12
CA GLN A 46 -17.87 4.54 14.18
C GLN A 46 -19.17 3.93 13.64
N SER A 47 -19.86 3.16 14.46
CA SER A 47 -21.19 2.65 14.17
C SER A 47 -22.24 3.78 14.16
N SER A 48 -23.46 3.47 13.75
CA SER A 48 -24.62 4.37 13.90
C SER A 48 -24.93 4.74 15.36
N SER A 49 -24.49 3.91 16.31
CA SER A 49 -24.57 4.15 17.76
C SER A 49 -23.30 4.79 18.34
N THR A 50 -22.47 5.41 17.51
CA THR A 50 -21.24 6.14 17.88
C THR A 50 -20.17 5.29 18.57
N LYS A 51 -20.25 3.96 18.46
CA LYS A 51 -19.21 3.07 18.98
C LYS A 51 -18.02 3.07 18.03
N PHE A 52 -16.81 3.13 18.57
CA PHE A 52 -15.59 2.98 17.79
C PHE A 52 -15.57 1.64 17.04
N LEU A 53 -15.13 1.66 15.78
CA LEU A 53 -14.94 0.47 14.96
C LEU A 53 -13.51 0.35 14.45
N ALA A 54 -12.92 1.46 13.99
CA ALA A 54 -11.57 1.46 13.41
C ALA A 54 -11.00 2.87 13.27
N ARG A 55 -9.69 2.95 12.96
CA ARG A 55 -9.05 4.12 12.33
C ARG A 55 -8.73 3.77 10.89
N ALA A 56 -9.08 4.63 9.95
CA ALA A 56 -8.97 4.34 8.51
C ALA A 56 -8.47 5.54 7.70
N ALA A 57 -7.77 5.29 6.60
CA ALA A 57 -7.46 6.30 5.59
C ALA A 57 -8.69 6.54 4.72
N TYR A 58 -9.19 7.78 4.68
CA TYR A 58 -10.33 8.20 3.88
C TYR A 58 -9.91 8.71 2.50
N ASN A 59 -10.70 8.39 1.47
CA ASN A 59 -10.57 8.97 0.14
C ASN A 59 -11.93 9.20 -0.51
N SER A 60 -12.37 10.46 -0.59
CA SER A 60 -13.66 10.86 -1.17
C SER A 60 -13.84 10.52 -2.66
N LYS A 61 -12.76 10.19 -3.39
CA LYS A 61 -12.82 9.83 -4.81
C LYS A 61 -12.96 8.33 -5.06
N SER A 62 -12.65 7.47 -4.08
CA SER A 62 -12.65 6.01 -4.25
C SER A 62 -14.00 5.35 -3.94
N GLN A 63 -14.30 4.23 -4.61
CA GLN A 63 -15.41 3.35 -4.23
C GLN A 63 -15.12 2.62 -2.91
N ILE A 64 -13.86 2.23 -2.69
CA ILE A 64 -13.35 1.83 -1.38
C ILE A 64 -13.04 3.12 -0.63
N ARG A 65 -14.10 3.73 -0.08
CA ARG A 65 -14.13 5.06 0.49
C ARG A 65 -13.17 5.24 1.66
N ALA A 66 -12.90 4.17 2.40
CA ALA A 66 -11.82 4.15 3.37
C ALA A 66 -11.19 2.75 3.49
N ARG A 67 -9.90 2.73 3.85
CA ARG A 67 -9.16 1.50 4.15
C ARG A 67 -8.65 1.54 5.59
N VAL A 68 -8.91 0.49 6.35
CA VAL A 68 -8.60 0.42 7.78
C VAL A 68 -7.09 0.36 7.98
N TRP A 69 -6.59 1.25 8.82
CA TRP A 69 -5.29 1.08 9.43
C TRP A 69 -5.43 0.09 10.57
N THR A 70 -6.19 0.40 11.61
CA THR A 70 -6.27 -0.42 12.82
C THR A 70 -7.68 -0.52 13.37
N PHE A 71 -7.98 -1.65 14.00
CA PHE A 71 -9.19 -1.90 14.77
C PHE A 71 -8.97 -1.64 16.28
N ASP A 72 -7.74 -1.29 16.68
CA ASP A 72 -7.41 -0.92 18.05
C ASP A 72 -7.61 0.59 18.24
N GLU A 73 -8.52 0.95 19.15
CA GLU A 73 -8.86 2.34 19.47
C GLU A 73 -7.66 3.11 20.04
N ALA A 74 -6.83 2.43 20.83
CA ALA A 74 -5.68 3.01 21.51
C ALA A 74 -4.46 3.19 20.59
N GLN A 75 -4.43 2.53 19.43
CA GLN A 75 -3.30 2.60 18.51
C GLN A 75 -3.39 3.84 17.60
N PRO A 76 -2.47 4.83 17.74
CA PRO A 76 -2.43 5.96 16.81
C PRO A 76 -1.94 5.54 15.42
N VAL A 77 -2.35 6.29 14.40
CA VAL A 77 -1.81 6.16 13.04
C VAL A 77 -0.68 7.16 12.88
N ASP A 78 0.53 6.71 13.15
CA ASP A 78 1.74 7.54 13.16
C ASP A 78 2.92 6.85 12.47
N HIS A 79 4.08 7.49 12.50
CA HIS A 79 5.31 6.95 11.94
C HIS A 79 5.71 5.59 12.55
N ALA A 80 5.43 5.36 13.84
CA ALA A 80 5.77 4.11 14.51
C ALA A 80 4.91 2.95 13.98
N LEU A 81 3.61 3.18 13.81
CA LEU A 81 2.71 2.20 13.19
C LEU A 81 3.16 1.82 11.79
N ILE A 82 3.39 2.82 10.92
CA ILE A 82 3.75 2.59 9.52
C ILE A 82 5.09 1.87 9.41
N LYS A 83 6.11 2.34 10.14
CA LYS A 83 7.42 1.69 10.17
C LYS A 83 7.33 0.25 10.68
N GLY A 84 6.55 0.02 11.75
CA GLY A 84 6.33 -1.31 12.31
C GLY A 84 5.70 -2.28 11.32
N ARG A 85 4.74 -1.83 10.51
CA ARG A 85 4.10 -2.66 9.46
C ARG A 85 5.03 -3.01 8.33
N VAL A 86 5.82 -2.03 7.85
CA VAL A 86 6.85 -2.30 6.84
C VAL A 86 7.84 -3.34 7.39
N GLN A 87 8.33 -3.16 8.62
CA GLN A 87 9.24 -4.12 9.25
C GLN A 87 8.62 -5.51 9.39
N ALA A 88 7.36 -5.62 9.82
CA ALA A 88 6.66 -6.89 9.92
C ALA A 88 6.53 -7.60 8.56
N ALA A 89 6.20 -6.86 7.49
CA ALA A 89 6.14 -7.38 6.13
C ALA A 89 7.51 -7.89 5.64
N LEU A 90 8.57 -7.13 5.92
CA LEU A 90 9.95 -7.53 5.59
C LEU A 90 10.40 -8.77 6.37
N VAL A 91 10.06 -8.88 7.65
CA VAL A 91 10.35 -10.08 8.46
C VAL A 91 9.62 -11.30 7.89
N LYS A 92 8.34 -11.15 7.54
CA LYS A 92 7.51 -12.22 6.95
C LYS A 92 8.06 -12.69 5.60
N SER A 93 8.54 -11.77 4.76
CA SER A 93 9.10 -12.09 3.44
C SER A 93 10.58 -12.48 3.45
N ALA A 94 11.30 -12.28 4.57
CA ALA A 94 12.73 -12.55 4.70
C ALA A 94 13.15 -13.98 4.28
N PRO A 95 12.41 -15.07 4.59
CA PRO A 95 12.78 -16.41 4.14
C PRO A 95 12.78 -16.54 2.61
N ALA A 96 11.85 -15.90 1.92
CA ALA A 96 11.79 -15.88 0.46
C ALA A 96 12.91 -15.01 -0.12
N ALA A 97 13.10 -13.81 0.43
CA ALA A 97 14.15 -12.89 0.00
C ALA A 97 15.57 -13.49 0.14
N LYS A 98 15.84 -14.24 1.22
CA LYS A 98 17.13 -14.91 1.44
C LYS A 98 17.43 -16.04 0.46
N LYS A 99 16.39 -16.71 -0.05
CA LYS A 99 16.51 -17.83 -0.99
C LYS A 99 16.53 -17.39 -2.45
N ALA A 100 16.08 -16.16 -2.71
CA ALA A 100 15.96 -15.64 -4.06
C ALA A 100 17.32 -15.42 -4.69
N LYS A 101 17.45 -15.85 -5.95
CA LYS A 101 18.60 -15.51 -6.78
C LYS A 101 18.48 -14.07 -7.29
N PRO A 102 19.57 -13.43 -7.71
CA PRO A 102 19.55 -12.04 -8.19
C PRO A 102 18.58 -11.80 -9.36
N ASP A 103 18.31 -12.82 -10.18
CA ASP A 103 17.39 -12.80 -11.31
C ASP A 103 15.94 -13.13 -10.93
N GLN A 104 15.58 -13.11 -9.64
CA GLN A 104 14.21 -13.39 -9.19
C GLN A 104 13.56 -12.17 -8.56
N VAL A 105 12.28 -11.99 -8.85
CA VAL A 105 11.43 -10.99 -8.19
C VAL A 105 10.81 -11.61 -6.94
N VAL A 106 10.90 -10.89 -5.82
CA VAL A 106 10.33 -11.31 -4.54
C VAL A 106 9.37 -10.26 -4.05
N LYS A 107 8.13 -10.68 -3.74
CA LYS A 107 7.18 -9.80 -3.08
C LYS A 107 7.55 -9.61 -1.60
N LEU A 108 7.84 -8.37 -1.22
CA LEU A 108 8.20 -7.97 0.14
C LEU A 108 7.00 -7.47 0.94
N VAL A 109 6.05 -6.79 0.28
CA VAL A 109 4.81 -6.29 0.88
C VAL A 109 3.63 -6.65 -0.03
N ASN A 110 2.58 -7.20 0.58
CA ASN A 110 1.37 -7.70 -0.08
C ASN A 110 0.10 -7.02 0.47
N ALA A 111 0.04 -5.69 0.31
CA ALA A 111 -1.13 -4.87 0.54
C ALA A 111 -1.82 -5.11 1.90
N GLU A 112 -3.13 -5.38 1.89
CA GLU A 112 -3.94 -5.63 3.07
C GLU A 112 -3.40 -6.77 3.94
N ALA A 113 -2.82 -7.81 3.32
CA ALA A 113 -2.33 -8.99 4.03
C ALA A 113 -1.13 -8.70 4.94
N ASP A 114 -0.48 -7.55 4.75
CA ASP A 114 0.62 -7.06 5.58
C ASP A 114 0.24 -5.77 6.34
N GLY A 115 -1.05 -5.44 6.37
CA GLY A 115 -1.56 -4.27 7.07
C GLY A 115 -1.23 -2.94 6.37
N LEU A 116 -0.84 -2.94 5.10
CA LEU A 116 -0.59 -1.72 4.33
C LEU A 116 -1.54 -1.70 3.12
N PRO A 117 -2.85 -1.46 3.33
CA PRO A 117 -3.85 -1.59 2.26
C PRO A 117 -3.52 -0.73 1.04
N GLY A 118 -3.41 -1.38 -0.12
CA GLY A 118 -3.02 -0.74 -1.38
C GLY A 118 -1.52 -0.48 -1.57
N LEU A 119 -0.62 -1.09 -0.78
CA LEU A 119 0.82 -1.07 -1.06
C LEU A 119 1.31 -2.44 -1.50
N VAL A 120 1.89 -2.52 -2.70
CA VAL A 120 2.67 -3.69 -3.13
C VAL A 120 4.13 -3.28 -3.27
N VAL A 121 5.04 -4.11 -2.77
CA VAL A 121 6.48 -3.90 -2.93
C VAL A 121 7.12 -5.19 -3.41
N GLU A 122 7.85 -5.11 -4.51
CA GLU A 122 8.64 -6.18 -5.08
C GLU A 122 10.11 -5.82 -5.05
N SER A 123 10.98 -6.80 -4.78
CA SER A 123 12.42 -6.66 -4.79
C SER A 123 13.03 -7.51 -5.91
N PHE A 124 13.94 -6.90 -6.66
CA PHE A 124 14.74 -7.55 -7.69
C PHE A 124 16.23 -7.25 -7.41
N GLY A 125 17.13 -8.22 -7.59
CA GLY A 125 18.58 -8.01 -7.38
C GLY A 125 19.04 -7.78 -5.92
N GLY A 126 18.13 -7.88 -4.93
CA GLY A 126 18.46 -7.78 -3.51
C GLY A 126 18.97 -6.40 -3.09
N LYS A 127 20.01 -6.36 -2.24
CA LYS A 127 20.55 -5.11 -1.65
C LYS A 127 21.10 -4.12 -2.70
N HIS A 128 21.59 -4.63 -3.82
CA HIS A 128 22.18 -3.82 -4.89
C HIS A 128 21.25 -3.68 -6.11
N GLY A 129 20.01 -4.15 -6.00
CA GLY A 129 19.05 -4.09 -7.08
C GLY A 129 18.04 -2.97 -6.88
N TYR A 130 16.74 -3.30 -6.98
CA TYR A 130 15.65 -2.33 -7.00
C TYR A 130 14.47 -2.80 -6.14
N LEU A 131 13.83 -1.86 -5.47
CA LEU A 131 12.50 -2.03 -4.90
C LEU A 131 11.48 -1.35 -5.83
N VAL A 132 10.57 -2.13 -6.39
CA VAL A 132 9.46 -1.63 -7.22
C VAL A 132 8.23 -1.54 -6.34
N CYS A 133 7.72 -0.33 -6.14
CA CYS A 133 6.61 -0.02 -5.24
C CYS A 133 5.39 0.45 -6.03
N GLU A 134 4.21 -0.06 -5.67
CA GLU A 134 2.93 0.42 -6.18
C GLU A 134 2.12 1.01 -5.03
N PHE A 135 1.96 2.33 -5.02
CA PHE A 135 1.11 3.04 -4.07
C PHE A 135 -0.30 3.18 -4.67
N GLN A 136 -1.12 2.17 -4.45
CA GLN A 136 -2.43 2.01 -5.12
C GLN A 136 -3.61 2.54 -4.31
N ALA A 137 -3.38 3.12 -3.14
CA ALA A 137 -4.43 3.72 -2.32
C ALA A 137 -3.96 5.03 -1.68
N ALA A 138 -4.88 5.98 -1.52
CA ALA A 138 -4.54 7.31 -1.00
C ALA A 138 -3.91 7.28 0.40
N GLY A 139 -4.25 6.28 1.22
CA GLY A 139 -3.66 6.09 2.54
C GLY A 139 -2.15 5.84 2.50
N VAL A 140 -1.71 4.86 1.72
CA VAL A 140 -0.28 4.54 1.59
C VAL A 140 0.46 5.60 0.78
N ASP A 141 -0.19 6.23 -0.20
CA ASP A 141 0.39 7.36 -0.95
C ASP A 141 0.66 8.56 -0.03
N ALA A 142 -0.23 8.85 0.93
CA ALA A 142 -0.01 9.89 1.94
C ALA A 142 1.14 9.59 2.91
N TRP A 143 1.48 8.31 3.12
CA TRP A 143 2.59 7.85 3.96
C TRP A 143 3.84 7.48 3.16
N LYS A 144 3.87 7.77 1.85
CA LYS A 144 4.91 7.35 0.91
C LYS A 144 6.33 7.59 1.43
N VAL A 145 6.63 8.79 1.91
CA VAL A 145 7.97 9.14 2.41
C VAL A 145 8.40 8.22 3.57
N ALA A 146 7.53 8.03 4.56
CA ALA A 146 7.84 7.17 5.71
C ALA A 146 8.01 5.69 5.31
N ILE A 147 7.19 5.23 4.36
CA ILE A 147 7.26 3.87 3.81
C ILE A 147 8.57 3.66 3.07
N VAL A 148 8.93 4.57 2.16
CA VAL A 148 10.19 4.50 1.39
C VAL A 148 11.40 4.47 2.32
N GLN A 149 11.44 5.34 3.33
CA GLN A 149 12.52 5.36 4.32
C GLN A 149 12.60 4.04 5.10
N ALA A 150 11.46 3.49 5.53
CA ALA A 150 11.42 2.22 6.25
C ALA A 150 11.85 1.03 5.37
N LEU A 151 11.51 1.03 4.08
CA LEU A 151 11.94 0.03 3.11
C LEU A 151 13.45 0.06 2.88
N ILE A 152 14.03 1.24 2.65
CA ILE A 152 15.48 1.41 2.49
C ILE A 152 16.21 0.93 3.76
N ALA A 153 15.77 1.38 4.94
CA ALA A 153 16.37 0.99 6.20
C ALA A 153 16.26 -0.52 6.48
N GLY A 154 15.13 -1.15 6.12
CA GLY A 154 14.88 -2.56 6.40
C GLY A 154 15.52 -3.52 5.40
N THR A 155 15.71 -3.12 4.15
CA THR A 155 16.27 -3.96 3.09
C THR A 155 17.74 -3.68 2.80
N GLY A 156 18.20 -2.46 3.11
CA GLY A 156 19.51 -1.94 2.69
C GLY A 156 19.60 -1.64 1.19
N CYS A 157 18.51 -1.78 0.43
CA CYS A 157 18.44 -1.41 -0.98
C CYS A 157 18.09 0.07 -1.11
N ASN A 158 18.96 0.84 -1.78
CA ASN A 158 18.83 2.29 -1.90
C ASN A 158 18.02 2.75 -3.12
N ASN A 159 17.77 1.85 -4.07
CA ASN A 159 17.03 2.15 -5.29
C ASN A 159 15.57 1.77 -5.11
N VAL A 160 14.69 2.78 -5.12
CA VAL A 160 13.26 2.61 -4.95
C VAL A 160 12.55 3.30 -6.10
N TYR A 161 11.73 2.55 -6.83
CA TYR A 161 10.99 3.02 -7.99
C TYR A 161 9.48 2.91 -7.74
N GLU A 162 8.73 3.95 -8.06
CA GLU A 162 7.27 3.91 -8.09
C GLU A 162 6.78 3.45 -9.45
N ARG A 163 6.07 2.33 -9.48
CA ARG A 163 5.32 1.86 -10.65
C ARG A 163 3.87 2.34 -10.57
N CYS A 164 3.34 2.79 -11.70
CA CYS A 164 1.99 3.31 -11.81
C CYS A 164 1.07 2.28 -12.47
N ASP A 165 0.07 1.80 -11.73
CA ASP A 165 -1.12 1.18 -12.32
C ASP A 165 -2.16 2.27 -12.61
N ASP A 166 -2.27 2.63 -13.88
CA ASP A 166 -3.15 3.69 -14.35
C ASP A 166 -4.62 3.50 -13.98
N LEU A 167 -5.13 2.27 -14.10
CA LEU A 167 -6.54 1.98 -13.87
C LEU A 167 -6.86 2.10 -12.39
N VAL A 168 -6.00 1.54 -11.53
CA VAL A 168 -6.18 1.57 -10.09
C VAL A 168 -6.03 3.00 -9.55
N ARG A 169 -5.01 3.74 -9.98
CA ARG A 169 -4.79 5.12 -9.52
C ARG A 169 -5.87 6.08 -10.01
N LYS A 170 -6.40 5.92 -11.23
CA LYS A 170 -7.60 6.65 -11.71
C LYS A 170 -8.81 6.36 -10.82
N GLY A 171 -9.02 5.10 -10.44
CA GLY A 171 -10.11 4.71 -9.52
C GLY A 171 -10.00 5.32 -8.12
N GLU A 172 -8.78 5.60 -7.66
CA GLU A 172 -8.52 6.35 -6.42
C GLU A 172 -8.52 7.87 -6.61
N GLY A 173 -8.57 8.37 -7.85
CA GLY A 173 -8.44 9.79 -8.17
C GLY A 173 -7.08 10.37 -7.75
N LEU A 174 -6.03 9.54 -7.79
CA LEU A 174 -4.64 9.89 -7.52
C LEU A 174 -3.92 10.32 -8.81
N PRO A 175 -2.89 11.18 -8.72
CA PRO A 175 -2.03 11.51 -9.85
C PRO A 175 -1.36 10.25 -10.41
N LEU A 176 -1.20 10.18 -11.73
CA LEU A 176 -0.47 9.11 -12.41
C LEU A 176 1.02 9.46 -12.37
N VAL A 177 1.75 8.83 -11.46
CA VAL A 177 3.16 9.12 -11.21
C VAL A 177 3.91 7.81 -11.23
N ALA A 178 4.98 7.76 -12.01
CA ALA A 178 5.99 6.71 -11.99
C ALA A 178 7.37 7.38 -12.02
N GLY A 179 8.37 6.75 -11.42
CA GLY A 179 9.73 7.28 -11.38
C GLY A 179 10.51 6.85 -10.14
N ALA A 180 11.80 7.19 -10.11
CA ALA A 180 12.63 6.99 -8.94
C ALA A 180 12.12 7.81 -7.73
N LEU A 181 11.86 7.12 -6.62
CA LEU A 181 11.61 7.72 -5.31
C LEU A 181 12.91 7.85 -4.50
N ALA A 182 13.91 7.01 -4.78
CA ALA A 182 15.25 7.08 -4.22
C ALA A 182 16.24 6.33 -5.12
N GLY A 183 17.50 6.76 -5.11
CA GLY A 183 18.58 6.09 -5.86
C GLY A 183 18.40 6.18 -7.37
N GLU A 184 18.84 5.14 -8.06
CA GLU A 184 18.81 5.04 -9.52
C GLU A 184 17.50 4.41 -10.03
N GLU A 185 17.09 4.79 -11.24
CA GLU A 185 16.00 4.12 -11.95
C GLU A 185 16.42 2.72 -12.40
N PRO A 186 15.50 1.73 -12.44
CA PRO A 186 15.78 0.44 -13.01
C PRO A 186 16.08 0.55 -14.51
N PRO A 187 16.86 -0.40 -15.08
CA PRO A 187 16.97 -0.52 -16.54
C PRO A 187 15.60 -0.84 -17.15
N ASP A 188 15.45 -0.53 -18.44
CA ASP A 188 14.16 -0.68 -19.14
C ASP A 188 13.72 -2.15 -19.24
N GLU A 189 14.67 -3.08 -19.31
CA GLU A 189 14.40 -4.52 -19.29
C GLU A 189 15.44 -5.28 -18.44
N VAL A 190 14.97 -6.28 -17.71
CA VAL A 190 15.79 -7.24 -16.97
C VAL A 190 15.41 -8.67 -17.32
N ILE A 191 16.38 -9.58 -17.25
CA ILE A 191 16.10 -11.01 -17.35
C ILE A 191 15.71 -11.52 -15.97
N VAL A 192 14.52 -12.10 -15.88
CA VAL A 192 14.02 -12.75 -14.65
C VAL A 192 13.84 -14.24 -14.85
N SER A 193 13.97 -15.00 -13.76
CA SER A 193 13.72 -16.43 -13.71
C SER A 193 12.63 -16.78 -12.69
N GLU A 194 11.52 -17.35 -13.18
CA GLU A 194 10.46 -17.89 -12.34
C GLU A 194 10.19 -19.34 -12.74
N GLY A 195 10.21 -20.26 -11.76
CA GLY A 195 9.90 -21.67 -12.01
C GLY A 195 10.80 -22.37 -13.04
N GLY A 196 12.05 -21.91 -13.21
CA GLY A 196 12.99 -22.45 -14.19
C GLY A 196 12.84 -21.89 -15.62
N VAL A 197 11.87 -21.01 -15.86
CA VAL A 197 11.68 -20.31 -17.14
C VAL A 197 12.30 -18.92 -17.04
N LYS A 198 12.95 -18.44 -18.11
CA LYS A 198 13.47 -17.08 -18.22
C LYS A 198 12.62 -16.24 -19.15
N PHE A 199 12.40 -14.98 -18.80
CA PHE A 199 11.70 -14.00 -19.63
C PHE A 199 12.25 -12.60 -19.38
N SER A 200 12.00 -11.69 -20.32
CA SER A 200 12.31 -10.27 -20.14
C SER A 200 11.17 -9.60 -19.36
N LEU A 201 11.53 -8.80 -18.37
CA LEU A 201 10.61 -8.03 -17.56
C LEU A 201 11.03 -6.57 -17.60
N ASP A 202 10.11 -5.69 -17.99
CA ASP A 202 10.24 -4.26 -17.74
C ASP A 202 9.81 -3.99 -16.29
N LEU A 203 10.75 -3.59 -15.43
CA LEU A 203 10.46 -3.31 -14.02
C LEU A 203 9.58 -2.06 -13.84
N LYS A 204 9.67 -1.10 -14.77
CA LYS A 204 8.95 0.16 -14.72
C LYS A 204 7.47 -0.03 -15.05
N SER A 205 7.16 -0.85 -16.07
CA SER A 205 5.78 -1.13 -16.48
C SER A 205 5.18 -2.42 -15.91
N GLY A 206 6.03 -3.37 -15.49
CA GLY A 206 5.60 -4.71 -15.08
C GLY A 206 5.28 -5.64 -16.26
N HIS A 207 5.44 -5.19 -17.50
CA HIS A 207 5.17 -6.00 -18.70
C HIS A 207 6.20 -7.11 -18.88
N ARG A 208 5.71 -8.31 -19.20
CA ARG A 208 6.52 -9.52 -19.39
C ARG A 208 6.56 -9.88 -20.87
N ASN A 209 7.76 -9.96 -21.43
CA ASN A 209 8.00 -10.44 -22.77
C ASN A 209 8.65 -11.82 -22.72
N ARG A 210 7.93 -12.84 -23.21
CA ARG A 210 8.51 -14.18 -23.38
C ARG A 210 9.44 -14.16 -24.59
N PHE A 211 10.65 -14.68 -24.42
CA PHE A 211 11.52 -15.00 -25.56
C PHE A 211 10.77 -15.98 -26.48
N ARG A 212 10.66 -15.63 -27.75
CA ARG A 212 10.17 -16.55 -28.80
C ARG A 212 11.24 -17.59 -29.12
#